data_AF-A0A069EZ99-F1
#
_entry.id   AF-A0A069EZ99-F1
#
_cell.length_a   1.000
_cell.length_b   1.000
_cell.length_c   1.000
_cell.angle_alpha   90.00
_cell.angle_beta   90.00
_cell.angle_gamma   90.00
#
_symmetry.space_group_name_H-M   'P 1'
#
loop_
_entity.id
_entity.type
_entity.pdbx_description
1 polymer ?
#
loop_
_entity_poly.entity_id
_entity_poly.type
_entity_poly.pdbx_seq_one_letter_code
_entity_poly.pdbx_strand_id
1 'polypeptide(L)'
;MNPNRLYEMSAEELTQAMLHALTYHYEHALTTTIAERNRHLRQARELLAKLHQGLHDNGGIISAQLDEIYLYMAKSSLEALIEQDLSKIEELRDLAKDLDHTWSEAMERAKLTPQPLGGNRYENYQ
;
A
#
# COMPACT_ATOMS: atom_id res chain seq x y z
N MET A 1 14.94 -3.48 10.90
CA MET A 1 13.80 -3.16 11.79
C MET A 1 13.81 -4.11 12.97
N ASN A 2 13.64 -3.63 14.20
CA ASN A 2 13.64 -4.50 15.39
C ASN A 2 12.32 -5.30 15.44
N PRO A 3 12.33 -6.65 15.47
CA PRO A 3 11.12 -7.47 15.45
C PRO A 3 10.12 -7.13 16.56
N ASN A 4 10.60 -6.68 17.73
CA ASN A 4 9.74 -6.35 18.86
C ASN A 4 8.86 -5.13 18.60
N ARG A 5 9.29 -4.20 17.73
CA ARG A 5 8.48 -3.02 17.37
C ARG A 5 7.21 -3.38 16.59
N LEU A 6 7.20 -4.49 15.86
CA LEU A 6 6.03 -4.90 15.06
C LEU A 6 4.80 -5.20 15.93
N TYR A 7 5.01 -5.71 17.15
CA TYR A 7 3.91 -6.04 18.06
C TYR A 7 3.34 -4.82 18.78
N GLU A 8 4.03 -3.68 18.73
CA GLU A 8 3.62 -2.43 19.37
C GLU A 8 2.91 -1.47 18.41
N MET A 9 2.94 -1.76 17.10
CA MET A 9 2.39 -0.89 16.07
C MET A 9 0.86 -0.96 16.00
N SER A 10 0.22 0.19 15.82
CA SER A 10 -1.21 0.25 15.52
C SER A 10 -1.51 -0.31 14.12
N ALA A 11 -2.79 -0.59 13.82
CA ALA A 11 -3.19 -1.04 12.49
C ALA A 11 -2.80 -0.02 11.40
N GLU A 12 -2.94 1.27 11.68
CA GLU A 12 -2.54 2.35 10.76
C GLU A 12 -1.04 2.38 10.52
N GLU A 13 -0.23 2.18 11.57
CA GLU A 13 1.23 2.12 11.46
C GLU A 13 1.69 0.87 10.68
N LEU A 14 1.00 -0.27 10.87
CA LEU A 14 1.27 -1.49 10.10
C LEU A 14 0.95 -1.27 8.61
N THR A 15 -0.19 -0.64 8.29
CA THR A 15 -0.53 -0.27 6.92
C THR A 15 0.51 0.65 6.31
N GLN A 16 0.94 1.71 7.02
CA GLN A 16 2.01 2.60 6.54
C GLN A 16 3.29 1.83 6.27
N ALA A 17 3.73 0.95 7.18
CA ALA A 17 4.95 0.19 6.99
C ALA A 17 4.87 -0.76 5.78
N MET A 18 3.70 -1.32 5.50
CA MET A 18 3.47 -2.13 4.31
C MET A 18 3.52 -1.30 3.02
N LEU A 19 2.93 -0.11 3.01
CA LEU A 19 2.99 0.81 1.86
C LEU A 19 4.42 1.29 1.60
N HIS A 20 5.17 1.60 2.65
CA HIS A 20 6.58 1.97 2.55
C HIS A 20 7.42 0.81 2.00
N ALA A 21 7.20 -0.41 2.49
CA ALA A 21 7.86 -1.61 1.98
C ALA A 21 7.48 -1.90 0.51
N LEU A 22 6.24 -1.63 0.11
CA LEU A 22 5.79 -1.76 -1.27
C LEU A 22 6.58 -0.83 -2.19
N THR A 23 6.71 0.45 -1.81
CA THR A 23 7.56 1.43 -2.51
C THR A 23 9.01 0.94 -2.62
N TYR A 24 9.59 0.47 -1.51
CA TYR A 24 10.95 -0.07 -1.48
C TYR A 24 11.14 -1.20 -2.51
N HIS A 25 10.19 -2.13 -2.61
CA HIS A 25 10.28 -3.23 -3.57
C HIS A 25 10.22 -2.76 -5.03
N TYR A 26 9.34 -1.83 -5.37
CA TYR A 26 9.27 -1.30 -6.74
C TYR A 26 10.52 -0.49 -7.12
N GLU A 27 11.06 0.33 -6.21
CA GLU A 27 12.30 1.08 -6.46
C GLU A 27 13.50 0.17 -6.73
N HIS A 28 13.64 -0.91 -5.96
CA HIS A 28 14.75 -1.86 -6.15
C HIS A 28 14.55 -2.73 -7.39
N ALA A 29 13.31 -3.06 -7.75
CA ALA A 29 12.99 -3.83 -8.96
C ALA A 29 13.50 -3.15 -10.24
N LEU A 30 13.57 -1.81 -10.27
CA LEU A 30 14.03 -1.02 -11.42
C LEU A 30 15.54 -1.09 -11.65
N THR A 31 16.33 -1.22 -10.59
CA THR A 31 17.79 -1.04 -10.64
C THR A 31 18.59 -2.33 -10.47
N THR A 32 17.92 -3.44 -10.16
CA THR A 32 18.55 -4.73 -9.88
C THR A 32 18.54 -5.69 -11.07
N THR A 33 19.23 -6.83 -10.89
CA THR A 33 19.25 -7.93 -11.88
C THR A 33 17.86 -8.52 -12.10
N ILE A 34 17.65 -9.21 -13.22
CA ILE A 34 16.35 -9.87 -13.50
C ILE A 34 15.96 -10.83 -12.38
N ALA A 35 16.89 -11.64 -11.87
CA ALA A 35 16.59 -12.60 -10.80
C ALA A 35 16.12 -11.92 -9.50
N GLU A 36 16.76 -10.81 -9.12
CA GLU A 36 16.37 -10.03 -7.95
C GLU A 36 15.09 -9.22 -8.20
N ARG A 37 14.88 -8.70 -9.41
CA ARG A 37 13.65 -8.01 -9.79
C ARG A 37 12.45 -8.93 -9.59
N ASN A 38 12.56 -10.19 -10.00
CA ASN A 38 11.52 -11.20 -9.81
C ASN A 38 11.21 -11.39 -8.31
N ARG A 39 12.22 -11.34 -7.43
CA ARG A 39 12.02 -11.44 -5.98
C ARG A 39 11.29 -10.21 -5.43
N HIS A 40 11.73 -9.01 -5.82
CA HIS A 40 11.08 -7.76 -5.40
C HIS A 40 9.62 -7.70 -5.87
N LEU A 41 9.33 -8.02 -7.13
CA LEU A 41 7.96 -8.04 -7.65
C LEU A 41 7.08 -9.11 -6.98
N ARG A 42 7.65 -10.25 -6.57
CA ARG A 42 6.92 -11.25 -5.77
C ARG A 42 6.57 -10.71 -4.39
N GLN A 43 7.53 -10.08 -3.71
CA GLN A 43 7.32 -9.49 -2.39
C GLN A 43 6.30 -8.35 -2.42
N ALA A 44 6.34 -7.48 -3.44
CA ALA A 44 5.33 -6.46 -3.68
C ALA A 44 3.91 -7.06 -3.78
N ARG A 45 3.76 -8.13 -4.57
CA ARG A 45 2.47 -8.84 -4.72
C ARG A 45 2.00 -9.50 -3.42
N GLU A 46 2.90 -10.05 -2.61
CA GLU A 46 2.56 -10.59 -1.29
C GLU A 46 2.07 -9.50 -0.31
N LEU A 47 2.67 -8.31 -0.35
CA LEU A 47 2.21 -7.16 0.43
C LEU A 47 0.83 -6.68 -0.02
N LEU A 48 0.62 -6.54 -1.33
CA LEU A 48 -0.68 -6.15 -1.91
C LEU A 48 -1.79 -7.12 -1.52
N ALA A 49 -1.51 -8.43 -1.56
CA ALA A 49 -2.49 -9.44 -1.12
C ALA A 49 -2.87 -9.29 0.36
N LYS A 50 -1.90 -8.94 1.23
CA LYS A 50 -2.15 -8.70 2.65
C LYS A 50 -2.92 -7.39 2.89
N LEU A 51 -2.57 -6.31 2.18
CA LEU A 51 -3.29 -5.03 2.23
C LEU A 51 -4.76 -5.24 1.82
N HIS A 52 -4.97 -5.93 0.70
CA HIS A 52 -6.30 -6.28 0.21
C HIS A 52 -7.10 -7.13 1.22
N GLN A 53 -6.49 -8.15 1.84
CA GLN A 53 -7.15 -8.95 2.88
C GLN A 53 -7.50 -8.16 4.15
N GLY A 54 -6.78 -7.07 4.42
CA GLY A 54 -7.03 -6.18 5.55
C GLY A 54 -8.14 -5.15 5.30
N LEU A 55 -8.67 -5.05 4.08
CA LEU A 55 -9.78 -4.16 3.79
C LEU A 55 -11.07 -4.70 4.45
N HIS A 56 -11.85 -3.78 5.02
CA HIS A 56 -13.16 -4.09 5.59
C HIS A 56 -14.28 -3.47 4.73
N ASP A 57 -15.33 -4.24 4.48
CA ASP A 57 -16.48 -3.87 3.64
C ASP A 57 -17.23 -2.62 4.13
N ASN A 58 -17.07 -2.26 5.42
CA ASN A 58 -17.70 -1.08 6.02
C ASN A 58 -17.05 0.25 5.62
N GLY A 59 -15.96 0.26 4.85
CA GLY A 59 -15.29 1.50 4.41
C GLY A 59 -15.92 2.16 3.17
N GLY A 60 -17.03 1.62 2.66
CA GLY A 60 -17.78 2.21 1.55
C GLY A 60 -16.95 2.36 0.28
N ILE A 61 -17.13 3.47 -0.42
CA ILE A 61 -16.47 3.74 -1.71
C ILE A 61 -14.94 3.69 -1.60
N ILE A 62 -14.37 4.13 -0.47
CA ILE A 62 -12.91 4.12 -0.27
C ILE A 62 -12.36 2.68 -0.25
N SER A 63 -12.99 1.77 0.49
CA SER A 63 -12.58 0.36 0.50
C SER A 63 -12.66 -0.26 -0.90
N ALA A 64 -13.72 0.02 -1.65
CA ALA A 64 -13.90 -0.49 -3.01
C ALA A 64 -12.82 0.05 -3.97
N GLN A 65 -12.45 1.33 -3.86
CA GLN A 65 -11.41 1.91 -4.69
C GLN A 65 -10.02 1.38 -4.33
N LEU A 66 -9.72 1.17 -3.05
CA LEU A 66 -8.47 0.56 -2.62
C LEU A 66 -8.37 -0.90 -3.07
N ASP A 67 -9.46 -1.66 -3.04
CA ASP A 67 -9.54 -3.01 -3.60
C ASP A 67 -9.13 -3.02 -5.07
N GLU A 68 -9.78 -2.19 -5.89
CA GLU A 68 -9.48 -2.08 -7.33
C GLU A 68 -8.01 -1.73 -7.59
N ILE A 69 -7.45 -0.76 -6.86
CA ILE A 69 -6.04 -0.34 -6.98
C ILE A 69 -5.10 -1.48 -6.59
N TYR A 70 -5.32 -2.14 -5.45
CA TYR A 70 -4.45 -3.23 -5.00
C TYR A 70 -4.48 -4.42 -5.97
N LEU A 71 -5.66 -4.75 -6.49
CA LEU A 71 -5.82 -5.81 -7.48
C LEU A 71 -5.12 -5.46 -8.80
N TYR A 72 -5.27 -4.22 -9.27
CA TYR A 72 -4.57 -3.70 -10.44
C TYR A 72 -3.06 -3.83 -10.27
N MET A 73 -2.51 -3.26 -9.19
CA MET A 73 -1.06 -3.28 -8.94
C MET A 73 -0.50 -4.70 -8.86
N ALA A 74 -1.26 -5.64 -8.28
CA ALA A 74 -0.83 -7.04 -8.16
C ALA A 74 -0.79 -7.77 -9.52
N LYS A 75 -1.75 -7.49 -10.40
CA LYS A 75 -1.81 -8.03 -11.77
C LYS A 75 -0.72 -7.40 -12.64
N SER A 76 -0.61 -6.07 -12.64
CA SER A 76 0.40 -5.33 -13.41
C SER A 76 1.83 -5.68 -12.99
N SER A 77 2.06 -6.01 -11.71
CA SER A 77 3.37 -6.50 -11.24
C SER A 77 3.74 -7.85 -11.87
N LEU A 78 2.77 -8.73 -12.11
CA LEU A 78 2.99 -10.01 -12.79
C LEU A 78 3.18 -9.80 -14.29
N GLU A 79 2.40 -8.91 -14.91
CA GLU A 79 2.55 -8.56 -16.33
C GLU A 79 3.93 -7.95 -16.59
N ALA A 80 4.35 -6.97 -15.78
CA ALA A 80 5.66 -6.35 -15.88
C ALA A 80 6.81 -7.36 -15.72
N LEU A 81 6.63 -8.36 -14.86
CA LEU A 81 7.57 -9.47 -14.70
C LEU A 81 7.69 -10.31 -15.98
N ILE A 82 6.55 -10.72 -16.56
CA ILE A 82 6.50 -11.57 -17.75
C ILE A 82 7.07 -10.84 -18.97
N GLU A 83 6.70 -9.57 -19.13
CA GLU A 83 7.07 -8.73 -20.27
C GLU A 83 8.44 -8.06 -20.09
N GLN A 84 9.01 -8.10 -18.89
CA GLN A 84 10.20 -7.34 -18.49
C GLN A 84 10.04 -5.82 -18.69
N ASP A 85 8.81 -5.33 -18.54
CA ASP A 85 8.43 -3.94 -18.78
C ASP A 85 8.80 -3.06 -17.59
N LEU A 86 9.92 -2.35 -17.71
CA LEU A 86 10.38 -1.42 -16.68
C LEU A 86 9.47 -0.20 -16.53
N SER A 87 8.82 0.26 -17.59
CA SER A 87 7.94 1.43 -17.53
C SER A 87 6.70 1.15 -16.68
N LYS A 88 6.17 -0.07 -16.77
CA LYS A 88 5.09 -0.55 -15.90
C LYS A 88 5.53 -0.63 -14.44
N ILE A 89 6.79 -0.98 -14.15
CA ILE A 89 7.32 -0.96 -12.77
C ILE A 89 7.45 0.47 -12.24
N GLU A 90 7.81 1.44 -13.09
CA GLU A 90 7.87 2.87 -12.71
C GLU A 90 6.49 3.41 -12.37
N GLU A 91 5.46 3.09 -13.16
CA GLU A 91 4.08 3.46 -12.84
C GLU A 91 3.64 2.89 -11.49
N LEU A 92 3.91 1.61 -11.23
CA LEU A 92 3.57 0.95 -9.98
C LEU A 92 4.31 1.51 -8.77
N ARG A 93 5.57 1.92 -8.96
CA ARG A 93 6.34 2.64 -7.95
C ARG A 93 5.65 3.96 -7.59
N ASP A 94 5.20 4.71 -8.59
CA ASP A 94 4.61 6.03 -8.38
C ASP A 94 3.24 5.91 -7.69
N LEU A 95 2.41 4.94 -8.07
CA LEU A 95 1.18 4.60 -7.34
C LEU A 95 1.46 4.20 -5.88
N ALA A 96 2.48 3.38 -5.63
CA ALA A 96 2.86 2.99 -4.26
C ALA A 96 3.30 4.19 -3.42
N LYS A 97 4.06 5.13 -4.02
CA LYS A 97 4.47 6.38 -3.36
C LYS A 97 3.30 7.27 -3.02
N ASP A 98 2.36 7.42 -3.94
CA ASP A 98 1.17 8.25 -3.73
C ASP A 98 0.31 7.68 -2.58
N LEU A 99 0.14 6.36 -2.52
CA LEU A 99 -0.54 5.69 -1.42
C LEU A 99 0.20 5.87 -0.09
N ASP A 100 1.51 5.64 -0.06
CA ASP A 100 2.37 5.79 1.12
C ASP A 100 2.30 7.22 1.67
N HIS A 101 2.42 8.21 0.79
CA HIS A 101 2.38 9.62 1.17
C HIS A 101 0.99 10.05 1.66
N THR A 102 -0.06 9.69 0.92
CA THR A 102 -1.45 10.03 1.28
C THR A 102 -1.84 9.43 2.62
N TRP A 103 -1.44 8.17 2.89
CA TRP A 103 -1.69 7.52 4.18
C TRP A 103 -0.96 8.23 5.33
N SER A 104 0.29 8.62 5.11
CA SER A 104 1.10 9.35 6.10
C SER A 104 0.46 10.70 6.45
N GLU A 105 0.04 11.46 5.44
CA GLU A 105 -0.69 12.73 5.68
C GLU A 105 -2.00 12.52 6.45
N ALA A 106 -2.75 11.46 6.12
CA ALA A 106 -3.99 11.14 6.82
C ALA A 106 -3.75 10.81 8.30
N MET A 107 -2.70 10.03 8.60
CA MET A 107 -2.30 9.71 9.97
C MET A 107 -1.91 10.97 10.76
N GLU A 108 -1.12 11.87 10.18
CA GLU A 108 -0.75 13.12 10.84
C GLU A 108 -1.96 14.02 11.10
N ARG A 109 -2.87 14.16 10.14
CA ARG A 109 -4.12 14.91 10.32
C ARG A 109 -5.01 14.30 11.41
N ALA A 110 -5.05 12.96 11.52
CA ALA A 110 -5.82 12.28 12.55
C ALA A 110 -5.28 12.55 13.96
N LYS A 111 -3.96 12.71 14.13
CA LYS A 111 -3.33 13.10 15.41
C LYS A 111 -3.65 14.55 15.80
N LEU A 112 -3.74 15.45 14.81
CA LEU A 112 -3.96 16.88 15.03
C LEU A 112 -5.44 17.24 15.30
N THR A 113 -6.38 16.35 14.98
CA THR A 113 -7.81 16.62 15.15
C THR A 113 -8.32 15.96 16.44
N PRO A 114 -8.59 16.69 17.54
CA PRO A 114 -9.20 16.10 18.73
C PRO A 114 -10.57 15.52 18.36
N GLN A 115 -10.85 14.28 18.76
CA GLN A 115 -12.13 13.63 18.49
C GLN A 115 -13.28 14.45 19.10
N PRO A 116 -14.27 14.92 18.33
CA PRO A 116 -15.55 15.28 18.92
C PRO A 116 -16.22 13.99 19.38
N LEU A 117 -16.56 13.93 20.66
CA LEU A 117 -17.40 12.87 21.23
C LEU A 117 -18.77 12.89 20.51
N GLY A 118 -18.93 12.09 19.45
CA GLY A 118 -20.25 11.78 18.89
C GLY A 118 -20.59 12.29 17.48
N GLY A 119 -19.63 12.30 16.54
CA GLY A 119 -19.93 12.50 15.11
C GLY A 119 -19.58 11.27 14.28
N ASN A 120 -20.56 10.66 13.60
CA ASN A 120 -20.31 9.49 12.77
C ASN A 120 -19.50 9.91 11.53
N ARG A 121 -18.21 9.53 11.47
CA ARG A 121 -17.25 9.95 10.43
C ARG A 121 -17.62 9.56 8.99
N TYR A 122 -18.69 8.79 8.80
CA TYR A 122 -19.10 8.19 7.53
C TYR A 122 -20.16 9.00 6.76
N GLU A 123 -20.71 10.09 7.31
CA GLU A 123 -21.75 10.88 6.63
C GLU A 123 -21.25 11.60 5.36
N ASN A 124 -19.94 11.77 5.20
CA ASN A 124 -19.36 12.52 4.07
C ASN A 124 -19.05 11.67 2.83
N TYR A 125 -19.35 10.36 2.85
CA TYR A 125 -18.98 9.42 1.77
C TYR A 125 -20.18 8.60 1.23
N GLN A 126 -21.39 9.15 1.31
CA GLN A 126 -22.61 8.58 0.71
C GLN A 126 -22.83 9.06 -0.73
#